data_AF-A0A960X9E6-F1
#
_entry.id   AF-A0A960X9E6-F1
#
_cell.length_a   1.000
_cell.length_b   1.000
_cell.length_c   1.000
_cell.angle_alpha   90.00
_cell.angle_beta   90.00
_cell.angle_gamma   90.00
#
_symmetry.space_group_name_H-M   'P 1'
#
loop_
_entity.id
_entity.type
_entity.pdbx_description
1 polymer ?
#
loop_
_entity_poly.entity_id
_entity_poly.type
_entity_poly.pdbx_seq_one_letter_code
_entity_poly.pdbx_strand_id
1 'polypeptide(L)'
;RKRAGRTRMDRLKEYLAENSRVPLFDLREPMREAKDLGLVYHPNDSHWTDLGALIAFQEICREISSATGVNMDCGSIEDYRFVNQVHEGDLGEMIGFGKAFSVDSLTLEPKTPFHQAQYMDRPEGADWLWHGMLLKENPEKTGKLLVFHDSFTRHGLIDFLGEQFNRSVFVYLRRPSFESVRYMVEREKPDVVIEEMAERFLSLWLKDEDLFYEEDSQPRTEGE
;
A
#
# COMPACT_ATOMS: atom_id res chain seq x y z
N ARG A 1 15.99 -4.35 19.11
CA ARG A 1 16.14 -3.32 20.17
C ARG A 1 14.76 -2.69 20.45
N LYS A 2 14.16 -2.89 21.63
CA LYS A 2 13.01 -2.08 22.07
C LYS A 2 13.53 -0.66 22.31
N ARG A 3 13.20 0.31 21.47
CA ARG A 3 13.41 1.73 21.82
C ARG A 3 12.39 2.05 22.92
N ALA A 4 12.86 2.34 24.12
CA ALA A 4 12.05 2.56 25.31
C ALA A 4 11.43 3.98 25.38
N GLY A 5 10.92 4.51 24.26
CA GLY A 5 10.31 5.83 24.20
C GLY A 5 9.27 5.94 23.07
N ARG A 6 8.30 6.86 23.24
CA ARG A 6 7.25 7.17 22.25
C ARG A 6 7.86 7.35 20.86
N THR A 7 7.34 6.65 19.86
CA THR A 7 7.73 6.82 18.46
C THR A 7 7.07 8.05 17.84
N ARG A 8 7.46 8.38 16.58
CA ARG A 8 6.77 9.43 15.81
C ARG A 8 5.33 9.02 15.49
N MET A 9 5.11 7.75 15.15
CA MET A 9 3.76 7.22 14.96
C MET A 9 2.91 7.34 16.22
N ASP A 10 3.45 7.01 17.40
CA ASP A 10 2.68 7.12 18.66
C ASP A 10 2.18 8.55 18.89
N ARG A 11 3.04 9.54 18.65
CA ARG A 11 2.68 10.97 18.77
C ARG A 11 1.65 11.41 17.72
N LEU A 12 1.80 10.93 16.48
CA LEU A 12 0.85 11.25 15.40
C LEU A 12 -0.53 10.67 15.69
N LYS A 13 -0.59 9.40 16.10
CA LYS A 13 -1.84 8.70 16.44
C LYS A 13 -2.63 9.45 17.51
N GLU A 14 -1.96 9.86 18.58
CA GLU A 14 -2.57 10.64 19.67
C GLU A 14 -3.06 12.01 19.18
N TYR A 15 -2.21 12.72 18.43
CA TYR A 15 -2.57 14.03 17.89
C TYR A 15 -3.80 13.95 16.99
N LEU A 16 -3.86 12.97 16.09
CA LEU A 16 -5.01 12.82 15.18
C LEU A 16 -6.27 12.37 15.91
N ALA A 17 -6.17 11.54 16.96
CA ALA A 17 -7.31 11.16 17.77
C ALA A 17 -7.97 12.37 18.46
N GLU A 18 -7.18 13.38 18.85
CA GLU A 18 -7.68 14.59 19.51
C GLU A 18 -8.06 15.71 18.52
N ASN A 19 -7.44 15.76 17.34
CA ASN A 19 -7.51 16.92 16.43
C ASN A 19 -8.08 16.61 15.04
N SER A 20 -8.44 15.36 14.74
CA SER A 20 -8.95 14.95 13.43
C SER A 20 -10.18 14.04 13.56
N ARG A 21 -10.99 14.03 12.50
CA ARG A 21 -12.06 13.04 12.30
C ARG A 21 -11.64 11.91 11.36
N VAL A 22 -10.45 12.02 10.77
CA VAL A 22 -9.89 10.99 9.89
C VAL A 22 -9.34 9.87 10.78
N PRO A 23 -9.88 8.64 10.68
CA PRO A 23 -9.36 7.53 11.45
C PRO A 23 -7.94 7.18 10.99
N LEU A 24 -7.05 6.89 11.94
CA LEU A 24 -5.72 6.35 11.68
C LEU A 24 -5.67 4.89 12.12
N PHE A 25 -5.31 4.02 11.19
CA PHE A 25 -5.17 2.58 11.43
C PHE A 25 -3.70 2.22 11.62
N ASP A 26 -3.39 1.63 12.77
CA ASP A 26 -2.03 1.26 13.14
C ASP A 26 -1.84 -0.25 13.00
N LEU A 27 -1.21 -0.66 11.90
CA LEU A 27 -0.99 -2.07 11.58
C LEU A 27 0.14 -2.72 12.40
N ARG A 28 0.84 -1.98 13.28
CA ARG A 28 2.01 -2.54 13.99
C ARG A 28 1.65 -3.72 14.89
N GLU A 29 0.55 -3.65 15.63
CA GLU A 29 0.13 -4.76 16.51
C GLU A 29 -0.43 -5.95 15.71
N PRO A 30 -1.35 -5.77 14.74
CA PRO A 30 -1.76 -6.86 13.85
C PRO A 30 -0.58 -7.58 13.18
N MET A 31 0.43 -6.84 12.70
CA MET A 31 1.64 -7.42 12.12
C MET A 31 2.52 -8.14 13.14
N ARG A 32 2.49 -7.77 14.43
CA ARG A 32 3.21 -8.49 15.49
C ARG A 32 2.53 -9.80 15.82
N GLU A 33 1.22 -9.79 15.95
CA GLU A 33 0.41 -10.97 16.25
C GLU A 33 0.48 -11.99 15.12
N ALA A 34 0.40 -11.53 13.87
CA ALA A 34 0.48 -12.41 12.70
C ALA A 34 1.85 -13.10 12.49
N LYS A 35 2.88 -12.76 13.28
CA LYS A 35 4.18 -13.48 13.22
C LYS A 35 4.07 -14.94 13.61
N ASP A 36 3.06 -15.30 14.41
CA ASP A 36 2.80 -16.69 14.77
C ASP A 36 2.25 -17.50 13.59
N LEU A 37 1.73 -16.84 12.55
CA LEU A 37 1.25 -17.46 11.31
C LEU A 37 2.36 -17.64 10.27
N GLY A 38 3.39 -16.77 10.29
CA GLY A 38 4.50 -16.84 9.36
C GLY A 38 5.27 -15.53 9.22
N LEU A 39 6.14 -15.46 8.21
CA LEU A 39 6.84 -14.22 7.87
C LEU A 39 5.84 -13.23 7.28
N VAL A 40 5.65 -12.11 7.98
CA VAL A 40 4.85 -10.96 7.52
C VAL A 40 5.69 -9.88 6.82
N TYR A 41 7.02 -9.99 6.89
CA TYR A 41 7.98 -9.17 6.15
C TYR A 41 9.06 -10.07 5.58
N HIS A 42 9.52 -9.78 4.36
CA HIS A 42 10.63 -10.52 3.78
C HIS A 42 11.93 -10.19 4.52
N PRO A 43 12.81 -11.16 4.79
CA PRO A 43 14.08 -10.90 5.47
C PRO A 43 15.07 -10.04 4.66
N ASN A 44 14.97 -10.09 3.33
CA ASN A 44 15.85 -9.42 2.37
C ASN A 44 15.15 -8.29 1.59
N ASP A 45 13.99 -7.81 2.08
CA ASP A 45 13.21 -6.75 1.44
C ASP A 45 12.72 -5.73 2.49
N SER A 46 12.46 -4.51 2.05
CA SER A 46 11.86 -3.47 2.88
C SER A 46 10.33 -3.60 3.03
N HIS A 47 9.68 -4.45 2.25
CA HIS A 47 8.22 -4.64 2.20
C HIS A 47 7.71 -5.84 3.01
N TRP A 48 6.39 -5.85 3.25
CA TRP A 48 5.71 -7.02 3.79
C TRP A 48 5.72 -8.19 2.79
N THR A 49 5.45 -9.40 3.27
CA THR A 49 5.12 -10.55 2.41
C THR A 49 3.65 -10.51 1.97
N ASP A 50 3.24 -11.42 1.09
CA ASP A 50 1.82 -11.62 0.75
C ASP A 50 0.96 -11.89 2.00
N LEU A 51 1.50 -12.64 2.98
CA LEU A 51 0.83 -12.85 4.26
C LEU A 51 0.67 -11.53 5.02
N GLY A 52 1.73 -10.72 5.09
CA GLY A 52 1.64 -9.40 5.71
C GLY A 52 0.64 -8.49 4.98
N ALA A 53 0.63 -8.50 3.66
CA ALA A 53 -0.35 -7.77 2.86
C ALA A 53 -1.80 -8.23 3.11
N LEU A 54 -2.03 -9.54 3.23
CA LEU A 54 -3.34 -10.11 3.55
C LEU A 54 -3.82 -9.66 4.94
N ILE A 55 -2.94 -9.68 5.94
CA ILE A 55 -3.25 -9.21 7.29
C ILE A 55 -3.57 -7.71 7.27
N ALA A 56 -2.80 -6.90 6.54
CA ALA A 56 -3.08 -5.47 6.36
C ALA A 56 -4.46 -5.25 5.73
N PHE A 57 -4.76 -5.98 4.66
CA PHE A 57 -6.05 -5.94 3.99
C PHE A 57 -7.20 -6.30 4.94
N GLN A 58 -7.07 -7.37 5.71
CA GLN A 58 -8.09 -7.81 6.64
C GLN A 58 -8.44 -6.75 7.68
N GLU A 59 -7.44 -6.08 8.25
CA GLU A 59 -7.68 -4.97 9.19
C GLU A 59 -8.34 -3.77 8.50
N ILE A 60 -7.81 -3.34 7.35
CA ILE A 60 -8.36 -2.21 6.59
C ILE A 60 -9.82 -2.49 6.19
N CYS A 61 -10.12 -3.70 5.72
CA CYS A 61 -11.46 -4.09 5.32
C CYS A 61 -12.46 -4.08 6.48
N ARG A 62 -12.06 -4.58 7.67
CA ARG A 62 -12.93 -4.55 8.87
C ARG A 62 -13.20 -3.12 9.31
N GLU A 63 -12.20 -2.25 9.23
CA GLU A 63 -12.33 -0.84 9.57
C GLU A 63 -13.25 -0.10 8.59
N ILE A 64 -13.11 -0.33 7.28
CA ILE A 64 -14.04 0.22 6.29
C ILE A 64 -15.45 -0.28 6.55
N SER A 65 -15.61 -1.58 6.85
CA SER A 65 -16.92 -2.18 7.15
C SER A 65 -17.57 -1.53 8.36
N SER A 66 -16.80 -1.32 9.43
CA SER A 66 -17.21 -0.65 10.66
C SER A 66 -17.60 0.82 10.40
N ALA A 67 -16.77 1.57 9.67
CA ALA A 67 -16.96 2.99 9.40
C ALA A 67 -18.12 3.30 8.43
N THR A 68 -18.37 2.40 7.46
CA THR A 68 -19.40 2.60 6.43
C THR A 68 -20.71 1.87 6.72
N GLY A 69 -20.68 0.87 7.60
CA GLY A 69 -21.80 -0.05 7.85
C GLY A 69 -22.01 -1.09 6.73
N VAL A 70 -21.13 -1.14 5.72
CA VAL A 70 -21.17 -2.17 4.67
C VAL A 70 -20.46 -3.42 5.17
N ASN A 71 -21.12 -4.57 5.11
CA ASN A 71 -20.46 -5.83 5.46
C ASN A 71 -19.59 -6.31 4.28
N MET A 72 -18.30 -6.00 4.32
CA MET A 72 -17.35 -6.42 3.28
C MET A 72 -16.83 -7.84 3.56
N ASP A 73 -16.47 -8.54 2.50
CA ASP A 73 -15.77 -9.82 2.61
C ASP A 73 -14.28 -9.56 2.79
N CYS A 74 -13.82 -9.63 4.04
CA CYS A 74 -12.43 -9.37 4.38
C CYS A 74 -11.50 -10.56 4.11
N GLY A 75 -12.00 -11.62 3.47
CA GLY A 75 -11.23 -12.79 3.06
C GLY A 75 -10.63 -13.58 4.22
N SER A 76 -10.15 -14.78 3.90
CA SER A 76 -9.51 -15.67 4.86
C SER A 76 -8.22 -16.24 4.29
N ILE A 77 -7.30 -16.65 5.18
CA ILE A 77 -6.05 -17.30 4.76
C ILE A 77 -6.32 -18.63 4.02
N GLU A 78 -7.46 -19.26 4.31
CA GLU A 78 -7.95 -20.45 3.64
C GLU A 78 -8.38 -20.20 2.19
N ASP A 79 -8.53 -18.96 1.74
CA ASP A 79 -8.85 -18.66 0.33
C ASP A 79 -7.63 -18.78 -0.59
N TYR A 80 -6.47 -19.08 -0.01
CA TYR A 80 -5.18 -19.10 -0.69
C TYR A 80 -4.49 -20.47 -0.60
N ARG A 81 -3.56 -20.70 -1.52
CA ARG A 81 -2.55 -21.77 -1.44
C ARG A 81 -1.20 -21.14 -1.23
N PHE A 82 -0.43 -21.71 -0.30
CA PHE A 82 0.96 -21.33 -0.10
C PHE A 82 1.83 -22.00 -1.15
N VAL A 83 2.60 -21.21 -1.88
CA VAL A 83 3.51 -21.70 -2.91
C VAL A 83 4.92 -21.21 -2.61
N ASN A 84 5.89 -22.12 -2.67
CA ASN A 84 7.30 -21.77 -2.54
C ASN A 84 7.73 -21.01 -3.80
N GLN A 85 8.34 -19.85 -3.61
CA GLN A 85 8.97 -19.06 -4.66
C GLN A 85 10.30 -18.49 -4.20
N VAL A 86 11.10 -18.03 -5.16
CA VAL A 86 12.33 -17.28 -4.91
C VAL A 86 11.98 -15.79 -4.89
N HIS A 87 12.24 -15.12 -3.77
CA HIS A 87 12.04 -13.68 -3.63
C HIS A 87 13.35 -12.91 -3.82
N GLU A 88 13.39 -12.08 -4.85
CA GLU A 88 14.47 -11.13 -5.13
C GLU A 88 14.12 -9.80 -4.44
N GLY A 89 14.66 -9.57 -3.24
CA GLY A 89 14.27 -8.42 -2.43
C GLY A 89 15.04 -7.14 -2.74
N ASP A 90 14.39 -5.99 -2.53
CA ASP A 90 14.96 -4.66 -2.83
C ASP A 90 16.28 -4.37 -2.08
N LEU A 91 16.46 -4.91 -0.87
CA LEU A 91 17.68 -4.71 -0.11
C LEU A 91 18.88 -5.35 -0.78
N GLY A 92 18.69 -6.47 -1.52
CA GLY A 92 19.73 -7.13 -2.30
C GLY A 92 20.26 -6.23 -3.41
N GLU A 93 19.36 -5.56 -4.13
CA GLU A 93 19.71 -4.54 -5.13
C GLU A 93 20.45 -3.36 -4.49
N MET A 94 19.97 -2.87 -3.35
CA MET A 94 20.61 -1.74 -2.64
C MET A 94 22.05 -2.02 -2.21
N ILE A 95 22.40 -3.26 -1.87
CA ILE A 95 23.76 -3.66 -1.50
C ILE A 95 24.59 -4.18 -2.69
N GLY A 96 24.05 -4.14 -3.91
CA GLY A 96 24.74 -4.55 -5.15
C GLY A 96 24.89 -6.06 -5.32
N PHE A 97 24.15 -6.87 -4.55
CA PHE A 97 24.16 -8.33 -4.67
C PHE A 97 22.95 -8.87 -5.46
N GLY A 98 21.91 -8.06 -5.67
CA GLY A 98 20.73 -8.38 -6.47
C GLY A 98 20.23 -9.81 -6.26
N LYS A 99 20.12 -10.57 -7.35
CA LYS A 99 19.70 -11.98 -7.37
C LYS A 99 20.55 -12.93 -6.51
N ALA A 100 21.81 -12.59 -6.23
CA ALA A 100 22.66 -13.40 -5.35
C ALA A 100 22.22 -13.33 -3.87
N PHE A 101 21.34 -12.38 -3.53
CA PHE A 101 20.78 -12.18 -2.19
C PHE A 101 19.31 -12.62 -2.11
N SER A 102 18.83 -13.40 -3.07
CA SER A 102 17.47 -13.94 -3.07
C SER A 102 17.27 -14.98 -1.97
N VAL A 103 16.04 -15.08 -1.47
CA VAL A 103 15.66 -16.03 -0.41
C VAL A 103 14.44 -16.84 -0.84
N ASP A 104 14.30 -18.04 -0.29
CA ASP A 104 13.04 -18.77 -0.38
C ASP A 104 11.95 -18.00 0.37
N SER A 105 10.79 -17.86 -0.27
CA SER A 105 9.62 -17.20 0.27
C SER A 105 8.37 -18.01 -0.02
N LEU A 106 7.33 -17.80 0.79
CA LEU A 106 5.99 -18.30 0.51
C LEU A 106 5.18 -17.16 -0.09
N THR A 107 4.56 -17.42 -1.23
CA THR A 107 3.56 -16.53 -1.84
C THR A 107 2.16 -17.10 -1.67
N LEU A 108 1.17 -16.21 -1.66
CA LEU A 108 -0.24 -16.59 -1.58
C LEU A 108 -0.84 -16.61 -2.98
N GLU A 109 -1.10 -17.81 -3.50
CA GLU A 109 -1.89 -17.95 -4.72
C GLU A 109 -3.37 -18.00 -4.38
N PRO A 110 -4.20 -17.10 -4.92
CA PRO A 110 -5.62 -17.13 -4.66
C PRO A 110 -6.27 -18.35 -5.31
N LYS A 111 -7.20 -19.01 -4.62
CA LYS A 111 -7.98 -20.12 -5.18
C LYS A 111 -8.91 -19.65 -6.30
N THR A 112 -9.36 -18.40 -6.22
CA THR A 112 -10.12 -17.70 -7.26
C THR A 112 -9.26 -16.57 -7.83
N PRO A 113 -8.92 -16.58 -9.13
CA PRO A 113 -8.06 -15.55 -9.71
C PRO A 113 -8.61 -14.14 -9.53
N PHE A 114 -7.71 -13.20 -9.27
CA PHE A 114 -8.03 -11.78 -9.20
C PHE A 114 -8.28 -11.16 -10.58
N HIS A 115 -9.11 -10.12 -10.61
CA HIS A 115 -9.20 -9.19 -11.72
C HIS A 115 -7.86 -8.47 -11.91
N GLN A 116 -7.44 -8.34 -13.17
CA GLN A 116 -6.15 -7.72 -13.49
C GLN A 116 -6.23 -6.20 -13.33
N ALA A 117 -5.22 -5.62 -12.69
CA ALA A 117 -5.03 -4.18 -12.68
C ALA A 117 -4.58 -3.69 -14.08
N GLN A 118 -5.09 -2.53 -14.47
CA GLN A 118 -4.76 -1.86 -15.72
C GLN A 118 -3.98 -0.59 -15.40
N TYR A 119 -2.96 -0.32 -16.21
CA TYR A 119 -2.27 0.97 -16.17
C TYR A 119 -3.16 2.04 -16.78
N MET A 120 -3.27 3.17 -16.08
CA MET A 120 -3.99 4.35 -16.54
C MET A 120 -3.02 5.53 -16.55
N ASP A 121 -2.91 6.21 -17.68
CA ASP A 121 -2.07 7.40 -17.80
C ASP A 121 -2.48 8.47 -16.78
N ARG A 122 -1.51 9.32 -16.42
CA ARG A 122 -1.79 10.48 -15.58
C ARG A 122 -2.85 11.36 -16.27
N PRO A 123 -3.86 11.85 -15.53
CA PRO A 123 -4.90 12.66 -16.11
C PRO A 123 -4.38 14.08 -16.39
N GLU A 124 -5.03 14.77 -17.33
CA GLU A 124 -4.67 16.15 -17.69
C GLU A 124 -4.78 17.07 -16.46
N GLY A 125 -3.74 17.88 -16.22
CA GLY A 125 -3.66 18.78 -15.06
C GLY A 125 -3.14 18.13 -13.77
N ALA A 126 -2.75 16.86 -13.80
CA ALA A 126 -2.09 16.17 -12.68
C ALA A 126 -0.56 16.13 -12.84
N ASP A 127 0.08 17.26 -13.11
CA ASP A 127 1.55 17.34 -13.29
C ASP A 127 2.34 16.98 -12.02
N TRP A 128 1.70 17.06 -10.85
CA TRP A 128 2.21 16.59 -9.56
C TRP A 128 2.33 15.06 -9.47
N LEU A 129 1.72 14.33 -10.41
CA LEU A 129 1.75 12.88 -10.47
C LEU A 129 2.81 12.41 -11.49
N TRP A 130 3.90 11.85 -10.95
CA TRP A 130 5.07 11.42 -11.72
C TRP A 130 4.86 10.11 -12.49
N HIS A 131 3.98 9.24 -11.98
CA HIS A 131 3.68 7.93 -12.57
C HIS A 131 2.24 7.88 -13.06
N GLY A 132 1.90 6.98 -13.97
CA GLY A 132 0.49 6.63 -14.14
C GLY A 132 -0.10 6.01 -12.88
N MET A 133 -1.40 5.79 -12.93
CA MET A 133 -2.18 5.18 -11.87
C MET A 133 -2.46 3.73 -12.22
N LEU A 134 -2.86 2.95 -11.21
CA LEU A 134 -3.41 1.62 -11.43
C LEU A 134 -4.92 1.67 -11.23
N LEU A 135 -5.63 1.03 -12.14
CA LEU A 135 -7.07 0.87 -12.10
C LEU A 135 -7.40 -0.61 -11.96
N LYS A 136 -8.26 -0.94 -11.01
CA LYS A 136 -8.87 -2.27 -10.91
C LYS A 136 -10.39 -2.15 -10.94
N GLU A 137 -11.04 -3.00 -11.73
CA GLU A 137 -12.48 -3.04 -11.87
C GLU A 137 -12.99 -4.46 -11.57
N ASN A 138 -13.98 -4.55 -10.68
CA ASN A 138 -14.68 -5.79 -10.38
C ASN A 138 -16.20 -5.54 -10.56
N PRO A 139 -16.80 -5.96 -11.70
CA PRO A 139 -18.19 -5.67 -12.01
C PRO A 139 -19.20 -6.35 -11.07
N GLU A 140 -18.77 -7.32 -10.25
CA GLU A 140 -19.60 -8.03 -9.28
C GLU A 140 -19.75 -7.26 -7.96
N LYS A 141 -18.97 -6.20 -7.77
CA LYS A 141 -18.98 -5.35 -6.57
C LYS A 141 -19.60 -3.99 -6.85
N THR A 142 -19.89 -3.27 -5.78
CA THR A 142 -20.38 -1.88 -5.79
C THR A 142 -19.34 -0.96 -5.15
N GLY A 143 -19.58 0.35 -5.23
CA GLY A 143 -18.74 1.36 -4.60
C GLY A 143 -17.42 1.63 -5.32
N LYS A 144 -16.81 2.75 -4.97
CA LYS A 144 -15.58 3.26 -5.57
C LYS A 144 -14.53 3.55 -4.52
N LEU A 145 -13.32 3.05 -4.75
CA LEU A 145 -12.17 3.24 -3.90
C LEU A 145 -11.14 4.14 -4.58
N LEU A 146 -10.58 5.07 -3.81
CA LEU A 146 -9.39 5.84 -4.17
C LEU A 146 -8.31 5.62 -3.10
N VAL A 147 -7.13 5.17 -3.51
CA VAL A 147 -6.00 4.94 -2.60
C VAL A 147 -4.83 5.80 -3.01
N PHE A 148 -4.35 6.65 -2.11
CA PHE A 148 -3.03 7.26 -2.19
C PHE A 148 -2.05 6.37 -1.44
N HIS A 149 -0.95 5.98 -2.07
CA HIS A 149 -0.11 4.93 -1.49
C HIS A 149 1.39 5.06 -1.79
N ASP A 150 2.18 4.27 -1.06
CA ASP A 150 3.58 4.00 -1.36
C ASP A 150 3.77 2.61 -1.99
N SER A 151 4.99 2.08 -2.01
CA SER A 151 5.25 0.78 -2.64
C SER A 151 4.57 -0.39 -1.92
N PHE A 152 4.32 -0.28 -0.62
CA PHE A 152 3.65 -1.30 0.18
C PHE A 152 2.33 -1.75 -0.44
N THR A 153 1.49 -0.80 -0.86
CA THR A 153 0.22 -1.14 -1.52
C THR A 153 0.39 -1.95 -2.80
N ARG A 154 1.47 -1.73 -3.57
CA ARG A 154 1.75 -2.51 -4.79
C ARG A 154 2.11 -3.98 -4.50
N HIS A 155 2.60 -4.27 -3.29
CA HIS A 155 2.90 -5.63 -2.85
C HIS A 155 1.66 -6.28 -2.22
N GLY A 156 0.61 -6.48 -3.01
CA GLY A 156 -0.56 -7.30 -2.66
C GLY A 156 -1.86 -6.54 -2.33
N LEU A 157 -1.81 -5.34 -1.74
CA LEU A 157 -3.06 -4.63 -1.37
C LEU A 157 -3.88 -4.20 -2.59
N ILE A 158 -3.25 -3.88 -3.73
CA ILE A 158 -3.98 -3.59 -4.97
C ILE A 158 -4.91 -4.74 -5.32
N ASP A 159 -4.42 -5.97 -5.15
CA ASP A 159 -5.20 -7.14 -5.47
C ASP A 159 -6.35 -7.32 -4.50
N PHE A 160 -6.08 -7.32 -3.19
CA PHE A 160 -7.11 -7.57 -2.19
C PHE A 160 -8.17 -6.46 -2.13
N LEU A 161 -7.75 -5.19 -2.07
CA LEU A 161 -8.68 -4.06 -2.01
C LEU A 161 -9.46 -3.92 -3.31
N GLY A 162 -8.80 -4.10 -4.45
CA GLY A 162 -9.45 -3.97 -5.74
C GLY A 162 -10.53 -5.02 -6.02
N GLU A 163 -10.53 -6.15 -5.30
CA GLU A 163 -11.63 -7.12 -5.36
C GLU A 163 -12.86 -6.74 -4.53
N GLN A 164 -12.80 -5.69 -3.70
CA GLN A 164 -13.91 -5.33 -2.82
C GLN A 164 -14.79 -4.19 -3.33
N PHE A 165 -14.39 -3.54 -4.41
CA PHE A 165 -15.08 -2.37 -4.97
C PHE A 165 -15.33 -2.55 -6.46
N ASN A 166 -16.39 -1.92 -6.97
CA ASN A 166 -16.67 -1.90 -8.41
C ASN A 166 -15.50 -1.33 -9.21
N ARG A 167 -14.91 -0.26 -8.67
CA ARG A 167 -13.81 0.48 -9.27
C ARG A 167 -12.86 0.97 -8.19
N SER A 168 -11.59 0.67 -8.35
CA SER A 168 -10.52 1.09 -7.44
C SER A 168 -9.41 1.78 -8.22
N VAL A 169 -9.06 3.00 -7.82
CA VAL A 169 -7.96 3.77 -8.39
C VAL A 169 -6.84 3.93 -7.36
N PHE A 170 -5.64 3.53 -7.75
CA PHE A 170 -4.45 3.54 -6.92
C PHE A 170 -3.46 4.57 -7.47
N VAL A 171 -3.21 5.61 -6.66
CA VAL A 171 -2.36 6.76 -6.97
C VAL A 171 -1.07 6.63 -6.17
N TYR A 172 0.04 6.38 -6.86
CA TYR A 172 1.35 6.32 -6.21
C TYR A 172 1.83 7.73 -5.84
N LEU A 173 1.53 8.16 -4.62
CA LEU A 173 1.88 9.48 -4.11
C LEU A 173 2.02 9.41 -2.58
N ARG A 174 3.28 9.30 -2.10
CA ARG A 174 3.61 9.11 -0.68
C ARG A 174 3.26 10.30 0.22
N ARG A 175 2.96 11.46 -0.37
CA ARG A 175 2.65 12.72 0.33
C ARG A 175 1.61 13.52 -0.47
N PRO A 176 0.34 13.08 -0.47
CA PRO A 176 -0.69 13.78 -1.22
C PRO A 176 -0.97 15.15 -0.58
N SER A 177 -0.93 16.22 -1.38
CA SER A 177 -1.35 17.55 -0.96
C SER A 177 -2.87 17.67 -0.98
N PHE A 178 -3.43 18.65 -0.27
CA PHE A 178 -4.87 18.92 -0.31
C PHE A 178 -5.40 19.08 -1.75
N GLU A 179 -4.68 19.80 -2.61
CA GLU A 179 -5.08 19.99 -4.01
C GLU A 179 -5.06 18.68 -4.81
N SER A 180 -4.05 17.82 -4.60
CA SER A 180 -4.00 16.52 -5.28
C SER A 180 -5.13 15.59 -4.83
N VAL A 181 -5.46 15.58 -3.53
CA VAL A 181 -6.58 14.82 -2.99
C VAL A 181 -7.90 15.35 -3.56
N ARG A 182 -8.11 16.67 -3.50
CA ARG A 182 -9.30 17.32 -4.02
C ARG A 182 -9.51 17.03 -5.50
N TYR A 183 -8.47 17.19 -6.32
CA TYR A 183 -8.50 16.90 -7.75
C TYR A 183 -8.97 15.46 -8.02
N MET A 184 -8.38 14.48 -7.35
CA MET A 184 -8.74 13.07 -7.57
C MET A 184 -10.12 12.72 -7.04
N VAL A 185 -10.53 13.28 -5.90
CA VAL A 185 -11.88 13.07 -5.35
C VAL A 185 -12.95 13.65 -6.26
N GLU A 186 -12.75 14.87 -6.79
CA GLU A 186 -13.68 15.49 -7.73
C GLU A 186 -13.80 14.70 -9.04
N ARG A 187 -12.68 14.13 -9.51
CA ARG A 187 -12.60 13.33 -10.74
C ARG A 187 -13.22 11.94 -10.60
N GLU A 188 -12.78 11.15 -9.63
CA GLU A 188 -13.19 9.74 -9.49
C GLU A 188 -14.52 9.57 -8.74
N LYS A 189 -14.87 10.55 -7.90
CA LYS A 189 -16.03 10.54 -6.99
C LYS A 189 -16.09 9.25 -6.16
N PRO A 190 -15.04 8.97 -5.35
CA PRO A 190 -14.97 7.74 -4.57
C PRO A 190 -15.94 7.77 -3.39
N ASP A 191 -16.37 6.58 -2.95
CA ASP A 191 -17.10 6.37 -1.70
C ASP A 191 -16.14 6.25 -0.52
N VAL A 192 -14.94 5.71 -0.77
CA VAL A 192 -13.88 5.52 0.23
C VAL A 192 -12.56 6.07 -0.30
N VAL A 193 -11.87 6.85 0.54
CA VAL A 193 -10.50 7.33 0.29
C VAL A 193 -9.58 6.75 1.36
N ILE A 194 -8.45 6.17 0.94
CA ILE A 194 -7.41 5.63 1.83
C ILE A 194 -6.10 6.35 1.52
N GLU A 195 -5.40 6.77 2.57
CA GLU A 195 -3.98 7.13 2.50
C GLU A 195 -3.18 6.03 3.20
N GLU A 196 -2.41 5.26 2.43
CA GLU A 196 -1.48 4.25 2.92
C GLU A 196 -0.07 4.82 2.91
N MET A 197 0.61 4.74 4.06
CA MET A 197 1.97 5.26 4.21
C MET A 197 2.73 4.48 5.28
N ALA A 198 3.91 3.98 4.93
CA ALA A 198 4.84 3.43 5.89
C ALA A 198 5.39 4.49 6.87
N GLU A 199 5.52 4.16 8.16
CA GLU A 199 5.96 5.09 9.24
C GLU A 199 7.26 5.84 8.90
N ARG A 200 8.17 5.21 8.13
CA ARG A 200 9.45 5.83 7.72
C ARG A 200 9.25 7.11 6.89
N PHE A 201 8.14 7.25 6.18
CA PHE A 201 7.82 8.41 5.36
C PHE A 201 7.19 9.57 6.14
N LEU A 202 6.88 9.40 7.44
CA LEU A 202 6.41 10.51 8.29
C LEU A 202 7.38 11.70 8.31
N SER A 203 8.68 11.48 8.10
CA SER A 203 9.64 12.59 8.00
C SER A 203 9.48 13.46 6.74
N LEU A 204 8.79 13.00 5.71
CA LEU A 204 8.50 13.81 4.51
C LEU A 204 7.56 14.99 4.82
N TRP A 205 6.82 14.90 5.93
CA TRP A 205 5.92 15.94 6.43
C TRP A 205 6.61 16.92 7.40
N LEU A 206 7.84 16.63 7.82
CA LEU A 206 8.62 17.47 8.74
C LEU A 206 9.63 18.37 8.00
N LYS A 207 9.77 18.18 6.70
CA LYS A 207 10.65 19.01 5.88
C LYS A 207 9.79 20.12 5.28
N ASP A 208 9.94 21.33 5.83
CA ASP A 208 9.57 22.57 5.16
C ASP A 208 10.55 22.76 3.99
N GLU A 209 10.32 22.05 2.88
CA GLU A 209 10.79 22.40 1.53
C GLU A 209 10.41 21.29 0.54
N ASP A 210 10.09 21.73 -0.67
CA ASP A 210 9.80 20.94 -1.86
C ASP A 210 10.98 20.04 -2.25
N LEU A 211 11.17 18.93 -1.53
CA LEU A 211 11.94 17.81 -2.05
C LEU A 211 11.05 17.03 -3.02
N PHE A 212 10.94 17.56 -4.24
CA PHE A 212 10.74 16.71 -5.40
C PHE A 212 11.79 15.59 -5.33
N TYR A 213 11.33 14.35 -5.17
CA TYR A 213 12.17 13.19 -5.37
C TYR A 213 12.48 13.12 -6.88
N GLU A 214 13.54 13.80 -7.33
CA GLU A 214 14.29 13.34 -8.50
C GLU A 214 15.07 12.10 -8.05
N GLU A 215 14.46 10.92 -8.19
CA GLU A 215 15.22 9.66 -8.18
C GLU A 215 15.37 9.19 -9.62
N ASP A 216 16.63 9.03 -10.00
CA ASP A 216 17.16 8.49 -11.24
C ASP A 216 16.30 7.38 -11.86
N SER A 217 15.54 7.71 -12.90
CA SER A 217 15.17 6.75 -13.93
C SER A 217 15.03 7.43 -15.29
N GLN A 218 16.05 8.17 -15.71
CA GLN A 218 16.31 8.25 -17.14
C GLN A 218 16.94 6.90 -17.53
N PRO A 219 16.40 6.16 -18.51
CA PRO A 219 17.16 5.06 -19.08
C PRO A 219 18.49 5.65 -19.56
N ARG A 220 19.61 5.10 -19.09
CA ARG A 220 20.91 5.39 -19.71
C ARG A 220 20.74 5.04 -21.19
N THR A 221 20.64 6.06 -22.03
CA THR A 221 20.79 5.88 -23.47
C THR A 221 22.17 5.29 -23.66
N GLU A 222 22.21 4.02 -24.07
CA GLU A 222 23.43 3.42 -24.59
C GLU A 222 23.92 4.29 -25.74
N GLY A 223 25.08 4.89 -25.54
CA GLY A 223 25.79 5.69 -26.51
C GLY A 223 27.23 5.21 -26.55
N GLU A 224 27.57 4.63 -27.71
CA GLU A 224 28.87 4.13 -28.21
C GLU A 224 29.31 2.72 -27.81
#